data_AF-W2KES7-F1
#
_entry.id   AF-W2KES7-F1
#
_cell.length_a   1.000
_cell.length_b   1.000
_cell.length_c   1.000
_cell.angle_alpha   90.00
_cell.angle_beta   90.00
_cell.angle_gamma   90.00
#
_symmetry.space_group_name_H-M   'P 1'
#
loop_
_entity.id
_entity.type
_entity.pdbx_description
1 polymer ?
#
loop_
_entity_poly.entity_id
_entity_poly.type
_entity_poly.pdbx_seq_one_letter_code
_entity_poly.pdbx_strand_id
1 'polypeptide(L)'
;MIPLLPRYRDAFNTVLQYPVWTHKCYYGLKAVALMGSTRVLESFSDQVPVSDVLMQLRWLFPLFKDESITAEEKAQRMNALLRPSCEFATVALQTHVGVRESIFAEILPQLLELLIKEGGNRDTTVAEAVKVELATTVAVLLEAKFPYTPPNAFALLSLPAFVEEMEADESKLSTANAMFAPTAEAKSETVDEEEEKASSVAVVKRLEEECCKVLCSWLEVDTRRMTAAQALAVMYRVIASGPVFDSVANSATSFTTPLDEMTKALNDAELIALPDFDFINALLESIRDICLFQHKLAATTLEGAFQAMSTVMPRLETALTSFKRQSAERRNAKAACSAIRHTLVETFLAWLHHPDAANLLTSQVDFLHNVAGTLADPRVYGDVLAVLRVSTVPEARAEYASCRQLAVVTLCQAINQLDRYSKSTANRIVSGLTRIAAACREDIHPLANELVLPLLPSMLDGSQWGKFLRLRTEAVATVLVGCAESDDFQMEKHPWISDFTSFLLDPVVSSENVHSFMILCGLIRAEHKLLLHVVSFCMANPHAVTQTLHEPLARWPLYEEDVDLVVVTLELLEALLSVNTLRQSVDVDVIYATILQLSENAASEGLDVISSVCNRVIASLGTKH
;
A
#
# COMPACT_ATOMS: atom_id res chain seq x y z
N MET A 1 26.79 5.86 -33.74
CA MET A 1 27.17 7.11 -33.05
C MET A 1 28.36 6.86 -32.11
N ILE A 2 29.55 6.50 -32.63
CA ILE A 2 30.59 5.83 -31.82
C ILE A 2 31.84 6.67 -31.41
N PRO A 3 32.14 7.91 -31.89
CA PRO A 3 33.34 8.64 -31.45
C PRO A 3 33.12 9.74 -30.39
N LEU A 4 31.90 9.98 -29.91
CA LEU A 4 31.62 11.12 -29.01
C LEU A 4 31.67 10.75 -27.51
N LEU A 5 31.26 9.55 -27.14
CA LEU A 5 31.23 9.11 -25.73
C LEU A 5 32.62 9.17 -25.05
N PRO A 6 33.70 8.60 -25.63
CA PRO A 6 35.03 8.70 -25.04
C PRO A 6 35.49 10.16 -24.92
N ARG A 7 35.18 11.00 -25.91
CA ARG A 7 35.57 12.42 -25.89
C ARG A 7 34.89 13.19 -24.76
N TYR A 8 33.59 12.97 -24.54
CA TYR A 8 32.87 13.61 -23.42
C TYR A 8 33.41 13.11 -22.08
N ARG A 9 33.55 11.80 -21.91
CA ARG A 9 34.09 11.18 -20.69
C ARG A 9 35.48 11.72 -20.35
N ASP A 10 36.39 11.70 -21.31
CA ASP A 10 37.79 12.10 -21.08
C ASP A 10 37.91 13.61 -20.80
N ALA A 11 37.08 14.44 -21.46
CA ALA A 11 37.04 15.89 -21.20
C ALA A 11 36.56 16.20 -19.78
N PHE A 12 35.47 15.58 -19.32
CA PHE A 12 34.97 15.79 -17.96
C PHE A 12 35.94 15.26 -16.91
N ASN A 13 36.52 14.07 -17.11
CA ASN A 13 37.53 13.51 -16.21
C ASN A 13 38.76 14.42 -16.08
N THR A 14 39.21 15.04 -17.18
CA THR A 14 40.34 15.98 -17.17
C THR A 14 40.06 17.18 -16.26
N VAL A 15 38.85 17.74 -16.32
CA VAL A 15 38.45 18.88 -15.47
C VAL A 15 38.31 18.45 -14.00
N LEU A 16 37.69 17.29 -13.76
CA LEU A 16 37.49 16.73 -12.43
C LEU A 16 38.81 16.45 -11.71
N GLN A 17 39.78 15.86 -12.40
CA GLN A 17 41.06 15.47 -11.82
C GLN A 17 42.12 16.57 -11.85
N TYR A 18 41.79 17.77 -12.37
CA TYR A 18 42.73 18.89 -12.36
C TYR A 18 43.17 19.24 -10.92
N PRO A 19 44.48 19.32 -10.61
CA PRO A 19 44.98 19.29 -9.22
C PRO A 19 44.73 20.56 -8.41
N VAL A 20 44.29 21.66 -9.04
CA VAL A 20 44.18 22.96 -8.39
C VAL A 20 42.80 23.16 -7.75
N TRP A 21 42.80 23.51 -6.46
CA TRP A 21 41.60 23.79 -5.65
C TRP A 21 41.55 25.22 -5.09
N THR A 22 42.59 26.02 -5.32
CA THR A 22 42.80 27.29 -4.60
C THR A 22 41.92 28.46 -5.06
N HIS A 23 41.25 28.34 -6.22
CA HIS A 23 40.40 29.40 -6.77
C HIS A 23 38.94 28.95 -6.90
N LYS A 24 37.99 29.81 -6.50
CA LYS A 24 36.54 29.53 -6.51
C LYS A 24 36.02 29.01 -7.85
N CYS A 25 36.55 29.52 -8.97
CA CYS A 25 36.15 29.06 -10.31
C CYS A 25 36.40 27.57 -10.57
N TYR A 26 37.43 26.97 -9.96
CA TYR A 26 37.70 25.54 -10.15
C TYR A 26 36.63 24.67 -9.52
N TYR A 27 36.07 25.08 -8.37
CA TYR A 27 34.93 24.37 -7.77
C TYR A 27 33.71 24.36 -8.69
N GLY A 28 33.38 25.50 -9.28
CA GLY A 28 32.28 25.60 -10.25
C GLY A 28 32.52 24.75 -11.50
N LEU A 29 33.73 24.79 -12.07
CA LEU A 29 34.09 23.97 -13.24
C LEU A 29 34.03 22.47 -12.93
N LYS A 30 34.52 22.05 -11.76
CA LYS A 30 34.44 20.65 -11.31
C LYS A 30 32.99 20.20 -11.09
N ALA A 31 32.15 21.05 -10.48
CA ALA A 31 30.73 20.75 -10.32
C ALA A 31 30.03 20.55 -11.68
N VAL A 32 30.30 21.42 -12.65
CA VAL A 32 29.77 21.30 -14.02
C VAL A 32 30.27 20.04 -14.72
N ALA A 33 31.56 19.71 -14.57
CA ALA A 33 32.11 18.48 -15.14
C ALA A 33 31.50 17.22 -14.49
N LEU A 34 31.17 17.26 -13.19
CA LEU A 34 30.50 16.16 -12.51
C LEU A 34 29.06 15.99 -13.00
N MET A 35 28.28 17.07 -13.09
CA MET A 35 26.94 17.04 -13.69
C MET A 35 26.98 16.53 -15.14
N GLY A 36 27.99 16.94 -15.92
CA GLY A 36 28.22 16.41 -17.26
C GLY A 36 28.50 14.90 -17.28
N SER A 37 29.28 14.41 -16.31
CA SER A 37 29.56 12.97 -16.14
C SER A 37 28.29 12.19 -15.76
N THR A 38 27.47 12.74 -14.85
CA THR A 38 26.15 12.17 -14.50
C THR A 38 25.27 12.06 -15.74
N ARG A 39 25.19 13.12 -16.55
CA ARG A 39 24.36 13.09 -17.76
C ARG A 39 24.85 12.10 -18.81
N VAL A 40 26.17 11.88 -18.90
CA VAL A 40 26.74 10.82 -19.72
C VAL A 40 26.28 9.45 -19.21
N LEU A 41 26.29 9.23 -17.89
CA LEU A 41 25.82 7.99 -17.29
C LEU A 41 24.34 7.72 -17.59
N GLU A 42 23.47 8.73 -17.46
CA GLU A 42 22.04 8.63 -17.80
C GLU A 42 21.79 8.37 -19.29
N SER A 43 22.54 9.04 -20.17
CA SER A 43 22.26 9.03 -21.61
C SER A 43 22.81 7.79 -22.32
N PHE A 44 23.90 7.23 -21.79
CA PHE A 44 24.62 6.12 -22.42
C PHE A 44 24.56 4.82 -21.61
N SER A 45 24.13 4.86 -20.34
CA SER A 45 23.87 3.70 -19.48
C SER A 45 24.98 2.64 -19.59
N ASP A 46 24.63 1.41 -19.96
CA ASP A 46 25.49 0.24 -20.15
C ASP A 46 26.65 0.40 -21.15
N GLN A 47 26.65 1.45 -21.98
CA GLN A 47 27.79 1.78 -22.85
C GLN A 47 28.96 2.41 -22.08
N VAL A 48 28.74 2.88 -20.85
CA VAL A 48 29.82 3.33 -19.95
C VAL A 48 30.37 2.12 -19.19
N PRO A 49 31.69 1.85 -19.25
CA PRO A 49 32.26 0.71 -18.53
C PRO A 49 32.05 0.82 -17.02
N VAL A 50 31.60 -0.27 -16.38
CA VAL A 50 31.45 -0.39 -14.91
C VAL A 50 32.72 0.01 -14.16
N SER A 51 33.89 -0.33 -14.70
CA SER A 51 35.19 0.05 -14.13
C SER A 51 35.39 1.56 -14.04
N ASP A 52 34.91 2.31 -15.03
CA ASP A 52 35.07 3.75 -15.08
C ASP A 52 34.17 4.43 -14.05
N VAL A 53 32.93 3.94 -13.92
CA VAL A 53 31.97 4.40 -12.89
C VAL A 53 32.53 4.15 -11.50
N LEU A 54 33.04 2.94 -11.23
CA LEU A 54 33.67 2.60 -9.95
C LEU A 54 34.88 3.49 -9.65
N MET A 55 35.75 3.71 -10.64
CA MET A 55 36.92 4.59 -10.49
C MET A 55 36.49 6.02 -10.13
N GLN A 56 35.42 6.53 -10.75
CA GLN A 56 34.90 7.86 -10.45
C GLN A 56 34.29 7.94 -9.06
N LEU A 57 33.48 6.96 -8.64
CA LEU A 57 32.93 6.88 -7.28
C LEU A 57 34.05 6.82 -6.21
N ARG A 58 35.03 5.95 -6.40
CA ARG A 58 36.19 5.78 -5.51
C ARG A 58 37.08 7.01 -5.46
N TRP A 59 37.06 7.85 -6.49
CA TRP A 59 37.75 9.14 -6.47
C TRP A 59 36.95 10.22 -5.75
N LEU A 60 35.63 10.29 -5.95
CA LEU A 60 34.77 11.36 -5.45
C LEU A 60 34.65 11.38 -3.93
N PHE A 61 34.25 10.26 -3.31
CA PHE A 61 33.83 10.27 -1.90
C PHE A 61 34.97 10.45 -0.88
N PRO A 62 36.20 9.97 -1.14
CA PRO A 62 37.34 10.29 -0.28
C PRO A 62 37.66 11.79 -0.18
N LEU A 63 37.28 12.61 -1.19
CA LEU A 63 37.53 14.06 -1.18
C LEU A 63 36.84 14.78 -0.01
N PHE A 64 35.77 14.21 0.53
CA PHE A 64 35.00 14.77 1.64
C PHE A 64 35.51 14.31 3.01
N LYS A 65 36.43 13.35 3.06
CA LYS A 65 37.05 12.83 4.29
C LYS A 65 38.51 13.24 4.44
N ASP A 66 39.05 14.00 3.49
CA ASP A 66 40.43 14.46 3.50
C ASP A 66 40.70 15.37 4.72
N GLU A 67 41.38 14.83 5.73
CA GLU A 67 41.76 15.57 6.95
C GLU A 67 43.08 16.35 6.75
N SER A 68 43.71 16.28 5.58
CA SER A 68 44.94 17.03 5.28
C SER A 68 44.69 18.50 4.90
N ILE A 69 43.43 18.87 4.67
CA ILE A 69 43.00 20.20 4.25
C ILE A 69 42.31 20.97 5.37
N THR A 70 42.24 22.29 5.23
CA THR A 70 41.58 23.15 6.21
C THR A 70 40.06 22.91 6.27
N ALA A 71 39.45 23.19 7.42
CA ALA A 71 37.99 23.06 7.58
C ALA A 71 37.20 23.95 6.59
N GLU A 72 37.72 25.14 6.28
CA GLU A 72 37.12 26.04 5.28
C GLU A 72 37.16 25.46 3.87
N GLU A 73 38.31 24.93 3.43
CA GLU A 73 38.43 24.27 2.14
C GLU A 73 37.55 23.02 2.05
N LYS A 74 37.44 22.26 3.15
CA LYS A 74 36.57 21.08 3.23
C LYS A 74 35.12 21.46 3.03
N ALA A 75 34.65 22.49 3.74
CA ALA A 75 33.29 23.00 3.58
C ALA A 75 33.04 23.56 2.17
N GLN A 76 34.01 24.24 1.55
CA GLN A 76 33.90 24.68 0.16
C GLN A 76 33.78 23.51 -0.82
N ARG A 77 34.58 22.44 -0.64
CA ARG A 77 34.48 21.21 -1.43
C ARG A 77 33.10 20.57 -1.29
N MET A 78 32.61 20.40 -0.06
CA MET A 78 31.29 19.81 0.19
C MET A 78 30.17 20.66 -0.42
N ASN A 79 30.20 21.97 -0.20
CA ASN A 79 29.19 22.89 -0.71
C ASN A 79 29.14 22.96 -2.24
N ALA A 80 30.26 22.69 -2.93
CA ALA A 80 30.31 22.72 -4.38
C ALA A 80 30.03 21.35 -5.03
N LEU A 81 30.50 20.25 -4.43
CA LEU A 81 30.58 18.95 -5.10
C LEU A 81 29.72 17.85 -4.48
N LEU A 82 29.28 17.96 -3.23
CA LEU A 82 28.58 16.84 -2.58
C LEU A 82 27.26 16.53 -3.27
N ARG A 83 26.43 17.55 -3.55
CA ARG A 83 25.15 17.37 -4.24
C ARG A 83 25.30 16.71 -5.62
N PRO A 84 26.13 17.21 -6.55
CA PRO A 84 26.35 16.50 -7.81
C PRO A 84 26.99 15.10 -7.63
N SER A 85 27.76 14.85 -6.56
CA SER A 85 28.32 13.52 -6.26
C SER A 85 27.24 12.55 -5.80
N CYS A 86 26.30 13.01 -4.97
CA CYS A 86 25.13 12.26 -4.56
C CYS A 86 24.25 11.89 -5.76
N GLU A 87 23.99 12.86 -6.66
CA GLU A 87 23.25 12.63 -7.89
C GLU A 87 23.94 11.58 -8.78
N PHE A 88 25.27 11.70 -8.97
CA PHE A 88 26.05 10.72 -9.70
C PHE A 88 25.94 9.30 -9.11
N ALA A 89 26.01 9.17 -7.79
CA ALA A 89 25.87 7.88 -7.10
C ALA A 89 24.47 7.27 -7.26
N THR A 90 23.42 8.09 -7.14
CA THR A 90 22.03 7.64 -7.34
C THR A 90 21.78 7.19 -8.78
N VAL A 91 22.26 7.93 -9.77
CA VAL A 91 22.16 7.53 -11.18
C VAL A 91 22.97 6.27 -11.45
N ALA A 92 24.17 6.16 -10.90
CA ALA A 92 25.01 4.96 -11.03
C ALA A 92 24.31 3.72 -10.47
N LEU A 93 23.69 3.85 -9.29
CA LEU A 93 22.91 2.78 -8.66
C LEU A 93 21.77 2.29 -9.58
N GLN A 94 21.06 3.21 -10.23
CA GLN A 94 19.92 2.90 -11.11
C GLN A 94 20.38 2.26 -12.43
N THR A 95 21.38 2.84 -13.07
CA THR A 95 21.78 2.49 -14.44
C THR A 95 22.79 1.34 -14.53
N HIS A 96 23.60 1.10 -13.49
CA HIS A 96 24.71 0.15 -13.54
C HIS A 96 24.60 -0.91 -12.43
N VAL A 97 23.94 -2.03 -12.74
CA VAL A 97 23.74 -3.15 -11.80
C VAL A 97 25.06 -3.65 -11.19
N GLY A 98 26.13 -3.74 -12.00
CA GLY A 98 27.45 -4.20 -11.55
C GLY A 98 28.19 -3.26 -10.58
N VAL A 99 27.67 -2.07 -10.31
CA VAL A 99 28.26 -1.08 -9.38
C VAL A 99 27.53 -1.08 -8.03
N ARG A 100 26.33 -1.67 -7.93
CA ARG A 100 25.44 -1.56 -6.77
C ARG A 100 26.07 -2.08 -5.49
N GLU A 101 26.68 -3.26 -5.51
CA GLU A 101 27.35 -3.84 -4.33
C GLU A 101 28.47 -2.94 -3.82
N SER A 102 29.29 -2.38 -4.71
CA SER A 102 30.35 -1.44 -4.32
C SER A 102 29.79 -0.12 -3.78
N ILE A 103 28.66 0.37 -4.30
CA ILE A 103 27.99 1.54 -3.72
C ILE A 103 27.56 1.23 -2.28
N PHE A 104 26.94 0.07 -2.04
CA PHE A 104 26.47 -0.31 -0.71
C PHE A 104 27.60 -0.62 0.27
N ALA A 105 28.70 -1.21 -0.20
CA ALA A 105 29.83 -1.62 0.63
C ALA A 105 30.84 -0.49 0.89
N GLU A 106 31.08 0.39 -0.08
CA GLU A 106 32.14 1.40 -0.01
C GLU A 106 31.61 2.82 0.12
N ILE A 107 30.56 3.19 -0.63
CA ILE A 107 30.11 4.59 -0.73
C ILE A 107 29.09 4.94 0.35
N LEU A 108 28.10 4.08 0.57
CA LEU A 108 27.07 4.30 1.58
C LEU A 108 27.65 4.49 3.00
N PRO A 109 28.61 3.68 3.48
CA PRO A 109 29.25 3.92 4.78
C PRO A 109 29.95 5.29 4.87
N GLN A 110 30.56 5.75 3.77
CA GLN A 110 31.18 7.07 3.72
C GLN A 110 30.15 8.20 3.85
N LEU A 111 28.99 8.04 3.21
CA LEU A 111 27.90 9.00 3.32
C LEU A 111 27.26 9.01 4.71
N LEU A 112 27.11 7.85 5.34
CA LEU A 112 26.64 7.74 6.73
C LEU A 112 27.57 8.49 7.70
N GLU A 113 28.88 8.27 7.61
CA GLU A 113 29.87 9.00 8.42
C GLU A 113 29.80 10.51 8.21
N LEU A 114 29.66 10.97 6.97
CA LEU A 114 29.50 12.40 6.66
C LEU A 114 28.22 12.96 7.27
N LEU A 115 27.12 12.21 7.21
CA LEU A 115 25.83 12.63 7.78
C LEU A 115 25.93 12.76 9.30
N ILE A 116 26.62 11.84 9.97
CA ILE A 116 26.86 11.92 11.42
C ILE A 116 27.68 13.17 11.74
N LYS A 117 28.79 13.38 11.03
CA LYS A 117 29.74 14.48 11.28
C LYS A 117 29.10 15.85 11.05
N GLU A 118 28.44 16.06 9.91
CA GLU A 118 27.87 17.36 9.54
C GLU A 118 26.45 17.58 10.10
N GLY A 119 25.74 16.50 10.42
CA GLY A 119 24.37 16.58 10.90
C GLY A 119 24.25 16.81 12.40
N GLY A 120 25.20 16.29 13.20
CA GLY A 120 25.23 16.50 14.66
C GLY A 120 25.83 17.84 15.09
N ASN A 121 26.57 18.51 14.21
CA ASN A 121 27.32 19.71 14.56
C ASN A 121 26.58 20.99 14.14
N ARG A 122 26.27 21.87 15.11
CA ARG A 122 25.50 23.11 14.87
C ARG A 122 26.35 24.23 14.24
N ASP A 123 27.67 24.17 14.39
CA ASP A 123 28.61 25.22 13.98
C ASP A 123 29.37 24.91 12.66
N THR A 124 28.78 24.10 11.78
CA THR A 124 29.39 23.75 10.48
C THR A 124 29.19 24.87 9.45
N THR A 125 30.19 25.14 8.62
CA THR A 125 30.10 26.03 7.46
C THR A 125 29.48 25.38 6.22
N VAL A 126 29.04 24.11 6.32
CA VAL A 126 28.32 23.40 5.25
C VAL A 126 26.87 23.90 5.18
N ALA A 127 26.41 24.22 3.98
CA ALA A 127 25.09 24.77 3.73
C ALA A 127 23.97 23.77 4.05
N GLU A 128 22.84 24.27 4.56
CA GLU A 128 21.69 23.42 4.94
C GLU A 128 21.15 22.57 3.78
N ALA A 129 21.06 23.14 2.58
CA ALA A 129 20.60 22.41 1.39
C ALA A 129 21.50 21.19 1.06
N VAL A 130 22.79 21.27 1.38
CA VAL A 130 23.76 20.19 1.14
C VAL A 130 23.60 19.07 2.17
N LYS A 131 23.32 19.43 3.43
CA LYS A 131 23.02 18.45 4.50
C LYS A 131 21.72 17.69 4.21
N VAL A 132 20.69 18.41 3.78
CA VAL A 132 19.40 17.83 3.38
C VAL A 132 19.58 16.85 2.23
N GLU A 133 20.29 17.25 1.16
CA GLU A 133 20.58 16.38 0.02
C GLU A 133 21.35 15.11 0.42
N LEU A 134 22.34 15.25 1.33
CA LEU A 134 23.07 14.12 1.88
C LEU A 134 22.14 13.12 2.58
N ALA A 135 21.25 13.59 3.46
CA ALA A 135 20.30 12.74 4.17
C ALA A 135 19.31 12.05 3.21
N THR A 136 18.77 12.79 2.23
CA THR A 136 17.89 12.23 1.19
C THR A 136 18.61 11.14 0.40
N THR A 137 19.86 11.38 0.00
CA THR A 137 20.65 10.39 -0.75
C THR A 137 20.92 9.14 0.08
N VAL A 138 21.28 9.30 1.35
CA VAL A 138 21.45 8.18 2.28
C VAL A 138 20.16 7.35 2.38
N ALA A 139 19.01 8.00 2.55
CA ALA A 139 17.71 7.31 2.61
C ALA A 139 17.41 6.53 1.32
N VAL A 140 17.64 7.14 0.14
CA VAL A 140 17.45 6.47 -1.17
C VAL A 140 18.36 5.25 -1.33
N LEU A 141 19.64 5.38 -0.97
CA LEU A 141 20.59 4.27 -1.08
C LEU A 141 20.24 3.13 -0.10
N LEU A 142 19.78 3.46 1.11
CA LEU A 142 19.32 2.47 2.08
C LEU A 142 18.04 1.77 1.64
N GLU A 143 17.09 2.50 1.07
CA GLU A 143 15.87 1.93 0.52
C GLU A 143 16.15 1.00 -0.67
N ALA A 144 17.12 1.35 -1.52
CA ALA A 144 17.55 0.46 -2.60
C ALA A 144 18.31 -0.79 -2.09
N LYS A 145 19.04 -0.67 -0.98
CA LYS A 145 19.74 -1.80 -0.34
C LYS A 145 18.78 -2.73 0.40
N PHE A 146 17.74 -2.17 1.01
CA PHE A 146 16.72 -2.87 1.78
C PHE A 146 15.32 -2.56 1.21
N PRO A 147 14.99 -3.08 0.02
CA PRO A 147 13.74 -2.77 -0.65
C PRO A 147 12.56 -3.29 0.17
N TYR A 148 11.57 -2.43 0.38
CA TYR A 148 10.33 -2.77 1.06
C TYR A 148 9.16 -2.06 0.38
N THR A 149 8.17 -2.82 -0.05
CA THR A 149 6.92 -2.27 -0.57
C THR A 149 5.87 -2.44 0.52
N PRO A 150 5.48 -1.35 1.22
CA PRO A 150 4.44 -1.45 2.23
C PRO A 150 3.14 -1.96 1.59
N PRO A 151 2.42 -2.90 2.23
CA PRO A 151 1.10 -3.29 1.76
C PRO A 151 0.13 -2.11 1.85
N ASN A 152 -0.90 -2.09 0.99
CA ASN A 152 -1.99 -1.12 1.14
C ASN A 152 -2.69 -1.36 2.49
N ALA A 153 -2.79 -0.30 3.31
CA ALA A 153 -3.42 -0.38 4.64
C ALA A 153 -4.88 -0.84 4.59
N PHE A 154 -5.62 -0.53 3.51
CA PHE A 154 -7.00 -1.01 3.33
C PHE A 154 -7.04 -2.51 3.02
N ALA A 155 -6.02 -3.06 2.36
CA ALA A 155 -5.94 -4.48 2.01
C ALA A 155 -5.58 -5.38 3.22
N LEU A 156 -5.30 -4.82 4.40
CA LEU A 156 -5.01 -5.58 5.62
C LEU A 156 -6.23 -6.37 6.12
N LEU A 157 -7.45 -5.87 5.88
CA LEU A 157 -8.67 -6.63 6.12
C LEU A 157 -8.94 -7.53 4.92
N SER A 158 -9.00 -8.84 5.15
CA SER A 158 -9.39 -9.79 4.10
C SER A 158 -10.86 -9.59 3.71
N LEU A 159 -11.09 -9.26 2.45
CA LEU A 159 -12.42 -9.16 1.85
C LEU A 159 -12.68 -10.36 0.91
N PRO A 160 -13.94 -10.66 0.58
CA PRO A 160 -14.26 -11.69 -0.41
C PRO A 160 -13.59 -11.38 -1.77
N ALA A 161 -13.16 -12.42 -2.49
CA ALA A 161 -12.39 -12.29 -3.74
C ALA A 161 -13.13 -11.55 -4.88
N PHE A 162 -14.46 -11.44 -4.81
CA PHE A 162 -15.27 -10.69 -5.77
C PHE A 162 -15.36 -9.19 -5.46
N VAL A 163 -14.82 -8.75 -4.32
CA VAL A 163 -14.76 -7.33 -3.96
C VAL A 163 -13.53 -6.74 -4.63
N GLU A 164 -13.75 -5.85 -5.60
CA GLU A 164 -12.69 -5.00 -6.08
C GLU A 164 -12.49 -3.92 -5.01
N GLU A 165 -11.35 -3.92 -4.29
CA GLU A 165 -10.99 -2.77 -3.46
C GLU A 165 -10.81 -1.56 -4.37
N MET A 166 -11.91 -0.86 -4.59
CA MET A 166 -11.92 0.39 -5.29
C MET A 166 -11.30 1.39 -4.34
N GLU A 167 -9.96 1.46 -4.34
CA GLU A 167 -9.26 2.65 -3.89
C GLU A 167 -10.08 3.84 -4.39
N ALA A 168 -10.46 4.71 -3.45
CA ALA A 168 -11.08 5.96 -3.84
C ALA A 168 -10.10 6.63 -4.80
N ASP A 169 -10.44 6.63 -6.09
CA ASP A 169 -9.76 7.16 -7.27
C ASP A 169 -9.47 8.68 -7.10
N GLU A 170 -8.76 9.06 -6.04
CA GLU A 170 -8.39 10.43 -5.70
C GLU A 170 -6.86 10.62 -5.74
N SER A 171 -6.07 9.55 -5.91
CA SER A 171 -4.58 9.59 -5.87
C SER A 171 -3.87 9.04 -7.12
N LYS A 172 -4.51 8.98 -8.30
CA LYS A 172 -3.77 8.78 -9.57
C LYS A 172 -2.94 10.01 -9.93
N LEU A 173 -1.85 10.21 -9.18
CA LEU A 173 -0.78 11.19 -9.42
C LEU A 173 0.45 10.91 -8.53
N SER A 174 0.90 9.65 -8.32
CA SER A 174 2.27 9.47 -7.79
C SER A 174 2.96 8.10 -7.96
N THR A 175 2.31 7.01 -8.34
CA THR A 175 2.96 5.68 -8.31
C THR A 175 3.32 5.15 -9.69
N ALA A 176 4.40 5.70 -10.25
CA ALA A 176 5.18 5.07 -11.30
C ALA A 176 6.66 5.24 -10.97
N ASN A 177 7.16 4.50 -9.95
CA ASN A 177 8.61 4.46 -9.63
C ASN A 177 9.02 3.19 -8.84
N ALA A 178 8.40 2.04 -9.11
CA ALA A 178 8.97 0.76 -8.68
C ALA A 178 10.01 0.31 -9.72
N MET A 179 11.29 0.66 -9.51
CA MET A 179 12.38 0.46 -10.48
C MET A 179 13.30 -0.74 -10.18
N PHE A 180 12.93 -1.63 -9.26
CA PHE A 180 13.82 -2.73 -8.86
C PHE A 180 13.10 -4.07 -8.80
N ALA A 181 13.49 -4.97 -9.71
CA ALA A 181 13.16 -6.39 -9.63
C ALA A 181 14.13 -7.10 -8.66
N PRO A 182 13.65 -8.03 -7.82
CA PRO A 182 14.49 -8.79 -6.91
C PRO A 182 15.38 -9.76 -7.70
N THR A 183 16.67 -9.83 -7.36
CA THR A 183 17.60 -10.83 -7.92
C THR A 183 17.99 -11.83 -6.85
N ALA A 184 17.99 -13.10 -7.26
CA ALA A 184 18.18 -14.27 -6.41
C ALA A 184 19.59 -14.37 -5.83
N GLU A 185 19.66 -14.92 -4.63
CA GLU A 185 20.86 -15.19 -3.84
C GLU A 185 21.90 -16.06 -4.57
N ALA A 186 23.17 -15.69 -4.46
CA ALA A 186 24.31 -16.53 -4.83
C ALA A 186 24.99 -17.11 -3.58
N LYS A 187 25.30 -18.41 -3.64
CA LYS A 187 25.86 -19.23 -2.54
C LYS A 187 27.38 -19.08 -2.36
N SER A 188 27.76 -19.08 -1.08
CA SER A 188 28.97 -19.50 -0.36
C SER A 188 30.35 -19.54 -1.04
N GLU A 189 31.37 -19.02 -0.33
CA GLU A 189 32.60 -19.78 -0.01
C GLU A 189 33.45 -19.16 1.14
N THR A 190 34.00 -20.07 1.97
CA THR A 190 35.24 -20.07 2.80
C THR A 190 35.46 -19.13 4.01
N VAL A 191 35.02 -19.64 5.17
CA VAL A 191 35.58 -19.74 6.55
C VAL A 191 36.69 -18.80 7.08
N ASP A 192 37.60 -18.23 6.29
CA ASP A 192 38.58 -17.23 6.81
C ASP A 192 38.12 -15.77 6.63
N GLU A 193 37.05 -15.51 5.86
CA GLU A 193 36.44 -14.18 5.68
C GLU A 193 35.39 -13.83 6.77
N GLU A 194 35.04 -14.75 7.65
CA GLU A 194 33.93 -14.57 8.61
C GLU A 194 34.27 -13.61 9.75
N GLU A 195 35.54 -13.54 10.21
CA GLU A 195 35.95 -12.61 11.27
C GLU A 195 36.07 -11.15 10.80
N GLU A 196 36.60 -10.90 9.59
CA GLU A 196 36.67 -9.55 9.00
C GLU A 196 35.29 -9.01 8.57
N LYS A 197 34.41 -9.88 8.06
CA LYS A 197 33.01 -9.52 7.77
C LYS A 197 32.23 -9.19 9.05
N ALA A 198 32.43 -9.93 10.14
CA ALA A 198 31.77 -9.63 11.41
C ALA A 198 32.18 -8.25 11.97
N SER A 199 33.47 -7.89 11.86
CA SER A 199 33.97 -6.57 12.29
C SER A 199 33.41 -5.43 11.43
N SER A 200 33.40 -5.58 10.10
CA SER A 200 32.88 -4.54 9.20
C SER A 200 31.35 -4.35 9.30
N VAL A 201 30.60 -5.44 9.48
CA VAL A 201 29.15 -5.39 9.74
C VAL A 201 28.83 -4.67 11.06
N ALA A 202 29.61 -4.90 12.11
CA ALA A 202 29.43 -4.20 13.39
C ALA A 202 29.70 -2.68 13.27
N VAL A 203 30.70 -2.27 12.47
CA VAL A 203 30.98 -0.85 12.21
C VAL A 203 29.84 -0.19 11.44
N VAL A 204 29.33 -0.82 10.37
CA VAL A 204 28.22 -0.28 9.58
C VAL A 204 26.95 -0.15 10.43
N LYS A 205 26.62 -1.16 11.25
CA LYS A 205 25.47 -1.09 12.16
C LYS A 205 25.57 0.09 13.13
N ARG A 206 26.76 0.33 13.68
CA ARG A 206 26.99 1.48 14.56
C ARG A 206 26.78 2.81 13.82
N LEU A 207 27.20 2.90 12.55
CA LEU A 207 26.93 4.09 11.74
C LEU A 207 25.43 4.29 11.50
N GLU A 208 24.69 3.22 11.20
CA GLU A 208 23.23 3.27 11.02
C GLU A 208 22.53 3.75 12.30
N GLU A 209 22.90 3.24 13.47
CA GLU A 209 22.35 3.68 14.77
C GLU A 209 22.67 5.14 15.08
N GLU A 210 23.90 5.61 14.85
CA GLU A 210 24.28 7.01 15.07
C GLU A 210 23.62 7.96 14.06
N CYS A 211 23.50 7.57 12.79
CA CYS A 211 22.73 8.31 11.79
C CYS A 211 21.27 8.47 12.22
N CYS A 212 20.67 7.41 12.77
CA CYS A 212 19.30 7.46 13.29
C CYS A 212 19.16 8.53 14.38
N LYS A 213 20.08 8.60 15.34
CA LYS A 213 20.06 9.64 16.40
C LYS A 213 20.14 11.05 15.82
N VAL A 214 21.01 11.25 14.82
CA VAL A 214 21.14 12.54 14.13
C VAL A 214 19.84 12.92 13.45
N LEU A 215 19.20 12.00 12.72
CA LEU A 215 17.91 12.24 12.07
C LEU A 215 16.79 12.50 13.07
N CYS A 216 16.73 11.79 14.20
CA CYS A 216 15.80 12.11 15.29
C CYS A 216 15.98 13.55 15.78
N SER A 217 17.22 14.00 15.98
CA SER A 217 17.50 15.39 16.41
C SER A 217 17.11 16.45 15.37
N TRP A 218 17.00 16.06 14.09
CA TRP A 218 16.59 16.96 13.01
C TRP A 218 15.08 17.21 12.97
N LEU A 219 14.27 16.39 13.65
CA LEU A 219 12.82 16.62 13.75
C LEU A 219 12.49 17.96 14.42
N GLU A 220 13.34 18.43 15.32
CA GLU A 220 13.21 19.72 16.01
C GLU A 220 13.77 20.91 15.21
N VAL A 221 14.31 20.68 13.99
CA VAL A 221 14.95 21.71 13.16
C VAL A 221 14.11 21.98 11.92
N ASP A 222 13.48 23.15 11.82
CA ASP A 222 12.52 23.51 10.76
C ASP A 222 13.03 23.26 9.33
N THR A 223 14.30 23.52 9.06
CA THR A 223 14.89 23.34 7.72
C THR A 223 15.17 21.89 7.35
N ARG A 224 15.12 20.96 8.32
CA ARG A 224 15.54 19.56 8.16
C ARG A 224 14.45 18.55 8.48
N ARG A 225 13.46 18.94 9.29
CA ARG A 225 12.42 18.05 9.85
C ARG A 225 11.67 17.23 8.81
N MET A 226 11.38 17.80 7.63
CA MET A 226 10.70 17.08 6.53
C MET A 226 11.52 15.87 6.05
N THR A 227 12.79 16.09 5.75
CA THR A 227 13.71 15.05 5.28
C THR A 227 13.97 14.02 6.38
N ALA A 228 14.06 14.48 7.63
CA ALA A 228 14.23 13.60 8.78
C ALA A 228 13.05 12.64 8.94
N ALA A 229 11.80 13.12 8.89
CA ALA A 229 10.61 12.28 8.97
C ALA A 229 10.65 11.16 7.93
N GLN A 230 10.83 11.51 6.65
CA GLN A 230 10.88 10.55 5.55
C GLN A 230 12.04 9.54 5.68
N ALA A 231 13.23 10.01 6.06
CA ALA A 231 14.40 9.13 6.20
C ALA A 231 14.29 8.18 7.40
N LEU A 232 13.61 8.58 8.48
CA LEU A 232 13.51 7.78 9.71
C LEU A 232 12.73 6.48 9.52
N ALA A 233 11.70 6.44 8.67
CA ALA A 233 11.00 5.19 8.34
C ALA A 233 11.95 4.19 7.66
N VAL A 234 12.78 4.64 6.72
CA VAL A 234 13.80 3.80 6.06
C VAL A 234 14.84 3.33 7.08
N MET A 235 15.35 4.25 7.91
CA MET A 235 16.33 3.92 8.96
C MET A 235 15.80 2.89 9.96
N TYR A 236 14.54 3.00 10.37
CA TYR A 236 13.90 2.01 11.23
C TYR A 236 13.96 0.61 10.59
N ARG A 237 13.56 0.48 9.32
CA ARG A 237 13.60 -0.82 8.61
C ARG A 237 15.02 -1.38 8.53
N VAL A 238 16.01 -0.54 8.28
CA VAL A 238 17.43 -0.94 8.22
C VAL A 238 17.88 -1.51 9.56
N ILE A 239 17.62 -0.80 10.66
CA ILE A 239 17.99 -1.22 12.01
C ILE A 239 17.23 -2.50 12.40
N ALA A 240 15.96 -2.61 12.00
CA ALA A 240 15.10 -3.76 12.26
C ALA A 240 15.53 -5.03 11.53
N SER A 241 16.03 -4.87 10.30
CA SER A 241 16.41 -5.98 9.41
C SER A 241 17.81 -6.52 9.71
N GLY A 242 18.56 -5.89 10.61
CA GLY A 242 19.90 -6.34 10.99
C GLY A 242 19.90 -7.71 11.69
N PRO A 243 20.98 -8.52 11.55
CA PRO A 243 21.06 -9.82 12.20
C PRO A 243 20.87 -9.69 13.71
N VAL A 244 19.86 -10.41 14.22
CA VAL A 244 19.55 -10.54 15.63
C VAL A 244 20.67 -11.33 16.30
N PHE A 245 21.71 -10.64 16.76
CA PHE A 245 22.61 -11.16 17.78
C PHE A 245 22.49 -10.30 19.04
N ASP A 246 22.12 -11.02 20.10
CA ASP A 246 22.00 -10.69 21.52
C ASP A 246 20.97 -9.65 21.96
N SER A 247 19.91 -10.23 22.54
CA SER A 247 19.01 -9.71 23.56
C SER A 247 19.71 -9.27 24.86
N VAL A 248 20.82 -8.52 24.80
CA VAL A 248 21.50 -7.99 25.99
C VAL A 248 22.09 -6.59 25.72
N ALA A 249 21.29 -5.57 26.00
CA ALA A 249 21.66 -4.38 26.75
C ALA A 249 22.82 -3.44 26.30
N ASN A 250 23.33 -3.50 25.06
CA ASN A 250 24.44 -2.62 24.64
C ASN A 250 24.22 -1.74 23.41
N SER A 251 23.02 -1.69 22.80
CA SER A 251 22.70 -0.61 21.85
C SER A 251 22.27 0.63 22.62
N ALA A 252 22.93 1.77 22.39
CA ALA A 252 22.65 3.04 23.08
C ALA A 252 21.32 3.69 22.66
N THR A 253 20.62 3.10 21.68
CA THR A 253 19.33 3.54 21.16
C THR A 253 18.37 2.35 21.18
N SER A 254 17.17 2.57 21.74
CA SER A 254 16.11 1.57 21.67
C SER A 254 15.70 1.41 20.22
N PHE A 255 15.36 0.19 19.83
CA PHE A 255 14.77 -0.09 18.51
C PHE A 255 13.52 0.78 18.22
N THR A 256 12.81 1.19 19.28
CA THR A 256 11.61 2.02 19.20
C THR A 256 11.88 3.52 19.02
N THR A 257 13.12 3.98 19.19
CA THR A 257 13.46 5.42 19.22
C THR A 257 12.95 6.22 18.00
N PRO A 258 13.04 5.74 16.74
CA PRO A 258 12.48 6.46 15.60
C PRO A 258 10.99 6.78 15.76
N LEU A 259 10.21 5.77 16.19
CA LEU A 259 8.78 5.91 16.38
C LEU A 259 8.45 6.80 17.59
N ASP A 260 9.18 6.64 18.70
CA ASP A 260 9.00 7.47 19.90
C ASP A 260 9.26 8.96 19.59
N GLU A 261 10.35 9.27 18.87
CA GLU A 261 10.71 10.65 18.50
C GLU A 261 9.77 11.25 17.46
N MET A 262 9.31 10.47 16.46
CA MET A 262 8.28 10.92 15.52
C MET A 262 6.94 11.16 16.21
N THR A 263 6.58 10.31 17.18
CA THR A 263 5.38 10.47 18.00
C THR A 263 5.43 11.75 18.85
N LYS A 264 6.60 12.01 19.46
CA LYS A 264 6.86 13.26 20.18
C LYS A 264 6.76 14.47 19.24
N ALA A 265 7.44 14.43 18.10
CA ALA A 265 7.39 15.50 17.10
C ALA A 265 5.96 15.75 16.58
N LEU A 266 5.16 14.68 16.41
CA LEU A 266 3.76 14.80 16.02
C LEU A 266 2.95 15.56 17.07
N ASN A 267 3.17 15.29 18.35
CA ASN A 267 2.52 16.00 19.47
C ASN A 267 2.98 17.46 19.57
N ASP A 268 4.28 17.71 19.42
CA ASP A 268 4.90 19.01 19.62
C ASP A 268 4.74 19.96 18.41
N ALA A 269 4.42 19.43 17.23
CA ALA A 269 4.26 20.22 16.01
C ALA A 269 3.22 21.34 16.17
N GLU A 270 3.66 22.59 16.02
CA GLU A 270 2.77 23.73 15.93
C GLU A 270 2.05 23.73 14.58
N LEU A 271 0.79 24.17 14.52
CA LEU A 271 -0.01 24.23 13.28
C LEU A 271 -0.32 25.68 12.90
N ILE A 272 0.71 26.44 12.57
CA ILE A 272 0.63 27.89 12.38
C ILE A 272 0.78 28.27 10.90
N ALA A 273 1.57 27.51 10.15
CA ALA A 273 1.86 27.74 8.75
C ALA A 273 1.64 26.48 7.90
N LEU A 274 1.47 26.66 6.59
CA LEU A 274 1.24 25.53 5.67
C LEU A 274 2.32 24.42 5.73
N PRO A 275 3.64 24.73 5.84
CA PRO A 275 4.67 23.70 5.98
C PRO A 275 4.56 22.83 7.24
N ASP A 276 3.79 23.25 8.24
CA ASP A 276 3.52 22.43 9.42
C ASP A 276 2.54 21.30 9.10
N PHE A 277 1.57 21.55 8.22
CA PHE A 277 0.61 20.54 7.77
C PHE A 277 1.33 19.47 6.94
N ASP A 278 2.24 19.89 6.04
CA ASP A 278 3.05 18.97 5.25
C ASP A 278 3.95 18.11 6.16
N PHE A 279 4.48 18.69 7.23
CA PHE A 279 5.29 17.97 8.22
C PHE A 279 4.49 16.94 9.02
N ILE A 280 3.29 17.30 9.50
CA ILE A 280 2.39 16.32 10.13
C ILE A 280 2.07 15.18 9.17
N ASN A 281 1.78 15.48 7.90
CA ASN A 281 1.49 14.44 6.92
C ASN A 281 2.69 13.49 6.74
N ALA A 282 3.90 14.02 6.59
CA ALA A 282 5.11 13.22 6.46
C ALA A 282 5.41 12.34 7.70
N LEU A 283 5.14 12.85 8.91
CA LEU A 283 5.23 12.07 10.14
C LEU A 283 4.25 10.90 10.13
N LEU A 284 2.99 11.14 9.73
CA LEU A 284 1.98 10.09 9.66
C LEU A 284 2.31 9.02 8.61
N GLU A 285 2.76 9.42 7.43
CA GLU A 285 3.25 8.47 6.39
C GLU A 285 4.38 7.59 6.95
N SER A 286 5.31 8.19 7.69
CA SER A 286 6.46 7.48 8.25
C SER A 286 6.05 6.54 9.40
N ILE A 287 5.13 6.97 10.28
CA ILE A 287 4.56 6.14 11.34
C ILE A 287 3.77 4.97 10.73
N ARG A 288 2.97 5.23 9.68
CA ARG A 288 2.23 4.20 8.94
C ARG A 288 3.19 3.14 8.42
N ASP A 289 4.25 3.56 7.73
CA ASP A 289 5.21 2.62 7.12
C ASP A 289 5.97 1.79 8.17
N ILE A 290 6.28 2.38 9.33
CA ILE A 290 6.84 1.65 10.48
C ILE A 290 5.86 0.60 10.99
N CYS A 291 4.59 0.95 11.20
CA CYS A 291 3.57 0.01 11.66
C CYS A 291 3.32 -1.10 10.63
N LEU A 292 3.31 -0.78 9.34
CA LEU A 292 3.15 -1.76 8.27
C LEU A 292 4.30 -2.74 8.18
N PHE A 293 5.50 -2.38 8.64
CA PHE A 293 6.66 -3.28 8.66
C PHE A 293 6.53 -4.43 9.67
N GLN A 294 5.61 -4.33 10.65
CA GLN A 294 5.24 -5.40 11.61
C GLN A 294 6.39 -6.03 12.41
N HIS A 295 7.54 -5.35 12.51
CA HIS A 295 8.59 -5.77 13.43
C HIS A 295 8.16 -5.49 14.88
N LYS A 296 8.64 -6.30 15.82
CA LYS A 296 8.27 -6.20 17.23
C LYS A 296 8.47 -4.78 17.79
N LEU A 297 7.42 -4.21 18.37
CA LEU A 297 7.39 -2.89 19.00
C LEU A 297 6.95 -3.00 20.46
N ALA A 298 7.44 -2.09 21.30
CA ALA A 298 7.00 -2.01 22.68
C ALA A 298 5.54 -1.52 22.76
N ALA A 299 4.72 -2.13 23.62
CA ALA A 299 3.34 -1.73 23.82
C ALA A 299 3.20 -0.25 24.19
N THR A 300 4.11 0.27 25.03
CA THR A 300 4.15 1.69 25.43
C THR A 300 4.39 2.63 24.25
N THR A 301 5.22 2.20 23.28
CA THR A 301 5.49 2.98 22.06
C THR A 301 4.24 3.02 21.17
N LEU A 302 3.58 1.88 20.98
CA LEU A 302 2.33 1.81 20.21
C LEU A 302 1.19 2.59 20.87
N GLU A 303 1.09 2.56 22.19
CA GLU A 303 0.11 3.34 22.95
C GLU A 303 0.39 4.84 22.83
N GLY A 304 1.66 5.27 22.93
CA GLY A 304 2.06 6.65 22.71
C GLY A 304 1.72 7.14 21.29
N ALA A 305 2.00 6.31 20.28
CA ALA A 305 1.66 6.60 18.89
C ALA A 305 0.14 6.76 18.71
N PHE A 306 -0.66 5.86 19.28
CA PHE A 306 -2.13 5.96 19.29
C PHE A 306 -2.60 7.29 19.90
N GLN A 307 -2.13 7.62 21.10
CA GLN A 307 -2.51 8.84 21.80
C GLN A 307 -2.18 10.08 20.97
N ALA A 308 -0.99 10.13 20.35
CA ALA A 308 -0.60 11.25 19.51
C ALA A 308 -1.50 11.39 18.27
N MET A 309 -1.72 10.29 17.55
CA MET A 309 -2.58 10.25 16.37
C MET A 309 -4.02 10.70 16.67
N SER A 310 -4.56 10.29 17.82
CA SER A 310 -5.93 10.64 18.25
C SER A 310 -6.13 12.15 18.45
N THR A 311 -5.06 12.92 18.69
CA THR A 311 -5.15 14.39 18.83
C THR A 311 -5.07 15.17 17.51
N VAL A 312 -4.69 14.52 16.40
CA VAL A 312 -4.40 15.21 15.14
C VAL A 312 -5.64 15.92 14.58
N MET A 313 -6.77 15.23 14.46
CA MET A 313 -8.00 15.85 13.90
C MET A 313 -8.49 17.05 14.72
N PRO A 314 -8.64 16.97 16.06
CA PRO A 314 -8.98 18.13 16.89
C PRO A 314 -8.01 19.31 16.74
N ARG A 315 -6.70 19.04 16.61
CA ARG A 315 -5.68 20.07 16.42
C ARG A 315 -5.79 20.75 15.05
N LEU A 316 -6.05 19.99 13.98
CA LEU A 316 -6.30 20.53 12.64
C LEU A 316 -7.55 21.41 12.61
N GLU A 317 -8.64 20.98 13.26
CA GLU A 317 -9.88 21.78 13.36
C GLU A 317 -9.62 23.10 14.05
N THR A 318 -8.90 23.08 15.17
CA THR A 318 -8.49 24.27 15.92
C THR A 318 -7.62 25.19 15.06
N ALA A 319 -6.61 24.64 14.40
CA ALA A 319 -5.71 25.40 13.53
C ALA A 319 -6.46 26.07 12.36
N LEU A 320 -7.44 25.41 11.75
CA LEU A 320 -8.24 26.02 10.67
C LEU A 320 -9.04 27.26 11.10
N THR A 321 -9.28 27.46 12.40
CA THR A 321 -9.95 28.66 12.91
C THR A 321 -9.03 29.88 12.99
N SER A 322 -7.71 29.68 13.11
CA SER A 322 -6.73 30.77 13.19
C SER A 322 -6.52 31.45 11.83
N PHE A 323 -6.70 30.71 10.73
CA PHE A 323 -6.59 31.25 9.38
C PHE A 323 -7.77 32.17 9.01
N LYS A 324 -7.46 33.31 8.38
CA LYS A 324 -8.45 34.27 7.87
C LYS A 324 -9.44 33.58 6.92
N ARG A 325 -10.75 33.84 7.10
CA ARG A 325 -11.85 33.09 6.45
C ARG A 325 -11.81 33.04 4.90
N GLN A 326 -11.14 33.99 4.25
CA GLN A 326 -11.10 34.13 2.79
C GLN A 326 -9.67 34.11 2.21
N SER A 327 -8.65 33.67 2.97
CA SER A 327 -7.29 33.61 2.45
C SER A 327 -7.06 32.39 1.54
N ALA A 328 -6.15 32.53 0.57
CA ALA A 328 -5.64 31.39 -0.20
C ALA A 328 -4.99 30.34 0.72
N GLU A 329 -4.27 30.79 1.74
CA GLU A 329 -3.68 29.94 2.78
C GLU A 329 -4.71 29.04 3.45
N ARG A 330 -5.89 29.57 3.83
CA ARG A 330 -6.93 28.74 4.44
C ARG A 330 -7.45 27.66 3.49
N ARG A 331 -7.56 27.96 2.19
CA ARG A 331 -7.99 26.96 1.19
C ARG A 331 -6.95 25.85 1.05
N ASN A 332 -5.67 26.22 1.02
CA ASN A 332 -4.57 25.24 0.96
C ASN A 332 -4.48 24.41 2.24
N ALA A 333 -4.61 25.03 3.41
CA ALA A 333 -4.64 24.32 4.69
C ALA A 333 -5.83 23.34 4.78
N LYS A 334 -7.01 23.72 4.26
CA LYS A 334 -8.16 22.78 4.16
C LYS A 334 -7.87 21.59 3.26
N ALA A 335 -7.20 21.81 2.13
CA ALA A 335 -6.79 20.71 1.25
C ALA A 335 -5.79 19.78 1.96
N ALA A 336 -4.81 20.36 2.65
CA ALA A 336 -3.85 19.62 3.46
C ALA A 336 -4.53 18.81 4.59
N CYS A 337 -5.52 19.37 5.30
CA CYS A 337 -6.30 18.62 6.28
C CYS A 337 -7.00 17.39 5.68
N SER A 338 -7.47 17.48 4.43
CA SER A 338 -8.11 16.33 3.78
C SER A 338 -7.11 15.23 3.45
N ALA A 339 -5.90 15.61 3.01
CA ALA A 339 -4.80 14.66 2.79
C ALA A 339 -4.35 14.03 4.11
N ILE A 340 -4.09 14.84 5.14
CA ILE A 340 -3.70 14.37 6.48
C ILE A 340 -4.73 13.40 7.04
N ARG A 341 -6.03 13.70 6.91
CA ARG A 341 -7.09 12.80 7.37
C ARG A 341 -7.05 11.44 6.66
N HIS A 342 -6.75 11.42 5.36
CA HIS A 342 -6.62 10.17 4.61
C HIS A 342 -5.42 9.37 5.09
N THR A 343 -4.25 10.00 5.19
CA THR A 343 -3.04 9.39 5.74
C THR A 343 -3.26 8.90 7.17
N LEU A 344 -3.96 9.66 8.00
CA LEU A 344 -4.28 9.32 9.38
C LEU A 344 -5.16 8.06 9.45
N VAL A 345 -6.15 7.93 8.55
CA VAL A 345 -6.94 6.69 8.42
C VAL A 345 -6.01 5.52 8.13
N GLU A 346 -5.15 5.61 7.12
CA GLU A 346 -4.20 4.54 6.79
C GLU A 346 -3.25 4.21 7.95
N THR A 347 -2.80 5.24 8.68
CA THR A 347 -1.91 5.09 9.83
C THR A 347 -2.61 4.34 10.96
N PHE A 348 -3.87 4.66 11.24
CA PHE A 348 -4.66 3.91 12.21
C PHE A 348 -4.94 2.47 11.78
N LEU A 349 -5.20 2.23 10.48
CA LEU A 349 -5.34 0.86 9.96
C LEU A 349 -4.05 0.06 10.14
N ALA A 350 -2.90 0.64 9.78
CA ALA A 350 -1.59 0.02 9.99
C ALA A 350 -1.31 -0.26 11.48
N TRP A 351 -1.68 0.65 12.37
CA TRP A 351 -1.55 0.47 13.82
C TRP A 351 -2.48 -0.62 14.35
N LEU A 352 -3.75 -0.64 13.94
CA LEU A 352 -4.77 -1.62 14.39
C LEU A 352 -4.36 -3.06 14.06
N HIS A 353 -3.83 -3.26 12.85
CA HIS A 353 -3.39 -4.56 12.36
C HIS A 353 -1.95 -4.92 12.77
N HIS A 354 -1.27 -4.08 13.55
CA HIS A 354 0.04 -4.43 14.09
C HIS A 354 -0.10 -5.55 15.13
N PRO A 355 0.69 -6.65 15.06
CA PRO A 355 0.55 -7.79 15.98
C PRO A 355 0.63 -7.41 17.47
N ASP A 356 1.56 -6.53 17.83
CA ASP A 356 1.73 -6.08 19.22
C ASP A 356 0.62 -5.11 19.70
N ALA A 357 -0.17 -4.52 18.79
CA ALA A 357 -1.30 -3.67 19.14
C ALA A 357 -2.55 -4.49 19.54
N ALA A 358 -2.59 -5.79 19.24
CA ALA A 358 -3.72 -6.67 19.56
C ALA A 358 -4.06 -6.70 21.07
N ASN A 359 -3.07 -6.46 21.93
CA ASN A 359 -3.23 -6.44 23.38
C ASN A 359 -3.68 -5.07 23.93
N LEU A 360 -3.76 -4.03 23.10
CA LEU A 360 -4.12 -2.67 23.52
C LEU A 360 -5.64 -2.45 23.41
N LEU A 361 -6.42 -3.30 24.07
CA LEU A 361 -7.88 -3.30 24.00
C LEU A 361 -8.49 -1.93 24.33
N THR A 362 -8.00 -1.24 25.37
CA THR A 362 -8.50 0.08 25.76
C THR A 362 -8.34 1.10 24.64
N SER A 363 -7.22 1.10 23.93
CA SER A 363 -6.98 1.99 22.79
C SER A 363 -7.87 1.64 21.60
N GLN A 364 -8.12 0.35 21.33
CA GLN A 364 -9.02 -0.10 20.27
C GLN A 364 -10.48 0.33 20.53
N VAL A 365 -10.93 0.22 21.78
CA VAL A 365 -12.26 0.67 22.20
C VAL A 365 -12.37 2.19 22.15
N ASP A 366 -11.36 2.91 22.68
CA ASP A 366 -11.29 4.36 22.62
C ASP A 366 -11.32 4.90 21.19
N PHE A 367 -10.62 4.21 20.26
CA PHE A 367 -10.66 4.55 18.84
C PHE A 367 -12.09 4.59 18.30
N LEU A 368 -12.90 3.55 18.55
CA LEU A 368 -14.26 3.48 18.03
C LEU A 368 -15.18 4.54 18.64
N HIS A 369 -15.04 4.78 19.94
CA HIS A 369 -15.91 5.71 20.65
C HIS A 369 -15.57 7.17 20.40
N ASN A 370 -14.28 7.51 20.29
CA ASN A 370 -13.81 8.90 20.33
C ASN A 370 -13.09 9.35 19.06
N VAL A 371 -12.51 8.44 18.28
CA VAL A 371 -11.66 8.80 17.12
C VAL A 371 -12.38 8.57 15.80
N ALA A 372 -12.98 7.39 15.59
CA ALA A 372 -13.55 6.97 14.31
C ALA A 372 -14.57 7.98 13.74
N GLY A 373 -15.42 8.56 14.61
CA GLY A 373 -16.39 9.58 14.21
C GLY A 373 -15.74 10.87 13.67
N THR A 374 -14.57 11.25 14.18
CA THR A 374 -13.83 12.45 13.75
C THR A 374 -13.12 12.25 12.40
N LEU A 375 -12.74 11.01 12.08
CA LEU A 375 -12.17 10.66 10.79
C LEU A 375 -13.19 10.74 9.65
N ALA A 376 -14.49 10.62 9.96
CA ALA A 376 -15.58 10.64 8.98
C ALA A 376 -15.37 9.66 7.82
N ASP A 377 -14.70 8.52 8.08
CA ASP A 377 -14.47 7.44 7.13
C ASP A 377 -15.04 6.14 7.70
N PRO A 378 -16.22 5.69 7.26
CA PRO A 378 -16.88 4.53 7.83
C PRO A 378 -16.17 3.20 7.53
N ARG A 379 -15.12 3.20 6.69
CA ARG A 379 -14.34 1.99 6.40
C ARG A 379 -13.56 1.49 7.61
N VAL A 380 -13.13 2.39 8.51
CA VAL A 380 -12.32 2.04 9.69
C VAL A 380 -13.06 1.17 10.70
N TYR A 381 -14.40 1.22 10.72
CA TYR A 381 -15.20 0.44 11.66
C TYR A 381 -15.02 -1.07 11.44
N GLY A 382 -14.92 -1.52 10.18
CA GLY A 382 -14.72 -2.93 9.87
C GLY A 382 -13.40 -3.46 10.42
N ASP A 383 -12.32 -2.71 10.24
CA ASP A 383 -10.99 -3.11 10.70
C ASP A 383 -10.90 -3.29 12.22
N VAL A 384 -11.47 -2.38 12.99
CA VAL A 384 -11.47 -2.52 14.46
C VAL A 384 -12.31 -3.71 14.90
N LEU A 385 -13.47 -3.93 14.27
CA LEU A 385 -14.30 -5.10 14.57
C LEU A 385 -13.59 -6.41 14.25
N ALA A 386 -12.82 -6.46 13.16
CA ALA A 386 -12.03 -7.63 12.81
C ALA A 386 -10.97 -7.91 13.88
N VAL A 387 -10.23 -6.89 14.32
CA VAL A 387 -9.21 -7.01 15.38
C VAL A 387 -9.84 -7.44 16.72
N LEU A 388 -10.94 -6.80 17.13
CA LEU A 388 -11.64 -7.15 18.38
C LEU A 388 -12.18 -8.58 18.36
N ARG A 389 -12.71 -9.03 17.22
CA ARG A 389 -13.28 -10.39 17.06
C ARG A 389 -12.24 -11.49 17.22
N VAL A 390 -11.02 -11.27 16.75
CA VAL A 390 -9.92 -12.25 16.83
C VAL A 390 -9.04 -12.08 18.08
N SER A 391 -9.31 -11.04 18.90
CA SER A 391 -8.51 -10.76 20.09
C SER A 391 -8.60 -11.88 21.11
N THR A 392 -7.45 -12.22 21.71
CA THR A 392 -7.35 -13.21 22.79
C THR A 392 -7.59 -12.61 24.17
N VAL A 393 -7.81 -11.29 24.27
CA VAL A 393 -8.10 -10.61 25.54
C VAL A 393 -9.53 -10.97 26.00
N PRO A 394 -9.74 -11.49 27.23
CA PRO A 394 -11.06 -11.96 27.67
C PRO A 394 -12.19 -10.94 27.55
N GLU A 395 -11.89 -9.68 27.83
CA GLU A 395 -12.85 -8.57 27.78
C GLU A 395 -13.22 -8.18 26.34
N ALA A 396 -12.38 -8.50 25.35
CA ALA A 396 -12.58 -8.10 23.96
C ALA A 396 -13.89 -8.64 23.36
N ARG A 397 -14.37 -9.81 23.83
CA ARG A 397 -15.65 -10.37 23.35
C ARG A 397 -16.85 -9.50 23.74
N ALA A 398 -16.85 -8.96 24.96
CA ALA A 398 -17.94 -8.08 25.41
C ALA A 398 -17.87 -6.73 24.68
N GLU A 399 -16.64 -6.20 24.53
CA GLU A 399 -16.40 -4.96 23.79
C GLU A 399 -16.78 -5.10 22.32
N TYR A 400 -16.42 -6.21 21.66
CA TYR A 400 -16.80 -6.53 20.29
C TYR A 400 -18.31 -6.44 20.08
N ALA A 401 -19.12 -7.03 20.97
CA ALA A 401 -20.58 -7.00 20.83
C ALA A 401 -21.14 -5.56 20.92
N SER A 402 -20.64 -4.76 21.87
CA SER A 402 -21.01 -3.35 22.03
C SER A 402 -20.58 -2.51 20.82
N CYS A 403 -19.32 -2.67 20.40
CA CYS A 403 -18.71 -1.99 19.27
C CYS A 403 -19.40 -2.30 17.95
N ARG A 404 -19.78 -3.58 17.74
CA ARG A 404 -20.55 -4.02 16.57
C ARG A 404 -21.88 -3.29 16.50
N GLN A 405 -22.61 -3.23 17.62
CA GLN A 405 -23.89 -2.52 17.68
C GLN A 405 -23.72 -1.04 17.34
N LEU A 406 -22.68 -0.38 17.89
CA LEU A 406 -22.37 1.02 17.59
C LEU A 406 -22.10 1.22 16.09
N ALA A 407 -21.17 0.45 15.52
CA ALA A 407 -20.77 0.56 14.12
C ALA A 407 -21.96 0.37 13.16
N VAL A 408 -22.79 -0.64 13.43
CA VAL A 408 -23.99 -0.94 12.63
C VAL A 408 -25.01 0.17 12.74
N VAL A 409 -25.33 0.66 13.95
CA VAL A 409 -26.31 1.75 14.12
C VAL A 409 -25.86 3.01 13.40
N THR A 410 -24.58 3.39 13.55
CA THR A 410 -24.01 4.53 12.83
C THR A 410 -24.10 4.36 11.32
N LEU A 411 -23.79 3.16 10.82
CA LEU A 411 -23.85 2.86 9.39
C LEU A 411 -25.28 2.86 8.86
N CYS A 412 -26.24 2.25 9.54
CA CYS A 412 -27.66 2.27 9.17
C CYS A 412 -28.19 3.70 9.08
N GLN A 413 -27.83 4.57 10.01
CA GLN A 413 -28.20 5.98 9.97
C GLN A 413 -27.63 6.70 8.73
N ALA A 414 -26.38 6.40 8.37
CA ALA A 414 -25.73 6.97 7.18
C ALA A 414 -26.32 6.42 5.87
N ILE A 415 -26.61 5.12 5.81
CA ILE A 415 -27.22 4.45 4.64
C ILE A 415 -28.61 5.04 4.35
N ASN A 416 -29.41 5.30 5.39
CA ASN A 416 -30.73 5.92 5.24
C ASN A 416 -30.70 7.38 4.76
N GLN A 417 -29.50 7.96 4.57
CA GLN A 417 -29.29 9.33 4.11
C GLN A 417 -28.36 9.42 2.89
N LEU A 418 -28.15 8.31 2.16
CA LEU A 418 -27.22 8.26 1.02
C LEU A 418 -27.51 9.33 -0.04
N ASP A 419 -28.77 9.67 -0.25
CA ASP A 419 -29.24 10.70 -1.18
C ASP A 419 -28.77 12.13 -0.81
N ARG A 420 -28.47 12.36 0.47
CA ARG A 420 -28.00 13.66 0.99
C ARG A 420 -26.50 13.85 0.88
N TYR A 421 -25.76 12.76 0.70
CA TYR A 421 -24.30 12.78 0.68
C TYR A 421 -23.76 13.01 -0.74
N SER A 422 -22.52 13.52 -0.79
CA SER A 422 -21.77 13.53 -2.05
C SER A 422 -21.56 12.10 -2.55
N LYS A 423 -21.42 11.91 -3.87
CA LYS A 423 -21.12 10.60 -4.46
C LYS A 423 -19.92 9.90 -3.81
N SER A 424 -18.83 10.64 -3.52
CA SER A 424 -17.63 10.11 -2.86
C SER A 424 -17.95 9.63 -1.43
N THR A 425 -18.67 10.43 -0.65
CA THR A 425 -19.08 10.07 0.72
C THR A 425 -20.03 8.87 0.73
N ALA A 426 -21.03 8.83 -0.16
CA ALA A 426 -21.94 7.71 -0.31
C ALA A 426 -21.19 6.41 -0.64
N ASN A 427 -20.19 6.47 -1.51
CA ASN A 427 -19.34 5.30 -1.83
C ASN A 427 -18.52 4.84 -0.62
N ARG A 428 -17.97 5.76 0.18
CA ARG A 428 -17.26 5.38 1.41
C ARG A 428 -18.20 4.71 2.40
N ILE A 429 -19.43 5.18 2.55
CA ILE A 429 -20.46 4.55 3.40
C ILE A 429 -20.75 3.12 2.93
N VAL A 430 -21.00 2.91 1.63
CA VAL A 430 -21.25 1.57 1.08
C VAL A 430 -20.02 0.67 1.21
N SER A 431 -18.81 1.18 0.95
CA SER A 431 -17.56 0.44 1.20
C SER A 431 -17.37 0.09 2.69
N GLY A 432 -17.77 0.99 3.59
CA GLY A 432 -17.81 0.72 5.02
C GLY A 432 -18.74 -0.44 5.39
N LEU A 433 -19.88 -0.58 4.71
CA LEU A 433 -20.75 -1.76 4.86
C LEU A 433 -20.01 -3.04 4.48
N THR A 434 -19.34 -3.06 3.33
CA THR A 434 -18.57 -4.23 2.88
C THR A 434 -17.55 -4.65 3.93
N ARG A 435 -16.78 -3.69 4.47
CA ARG A 435 -15.76 -3.98 5.50
C ARG A 435 -16.37 -4.44 6.83
N ILE A 436 -17.43 -3.80 7.29
CA ILE A 436 -18.15 -4.22 8.52
C ILE A 436 -18.71 -5.64 8.35
N ALA A 437 -19.32 -5.94 7.20
CA ALA A 437 -19.87 -7.26 6.92
C ALA A 437 -18.78 -8.34 6.90
N ALA A 438 -17.66 -8.09 6.20
CA ALA A 438 -16.52 -9.00 6.15
C ALA A 438 -15.90 -9.24 7.55
N ALA A 439 -15.82 -8.19 8.37
CA ALA A 439 -15.29 -8.28 9.73
C ALA A 439 -16.22 -9.06 10.69
N CYS A 440 -17.53 -8.84 10.59
CA CYS A 440 -18.52 -9.48 11.44
C CYS A 440 -18.72 -10.96 11.12
N ARG A 441 -18.64 -11.37 9.85
CA ARG A 441 -18.98 -12.74 9.43
C ARG A 441 -20.39 -13.14 9.89
N GLU A 442 -20.57 -14.35 10.44
CA GLU A 442 -21.84 -14.88 10.96
C GLU A 442 -22.62 -13.88 11.84
N ASP A 443 -21.92 -13.05 12.62
CA ASP A 443 -22.49 -12.08 13.54
C ASP A 443 -23.29 -10.95 12.86
N ILE A 444 -23.20 -10.80 11.54
CA ILE A 444 -23.98 -9.81 10.78
C ILE A 444 -25.44 -10.25 10.57
N HIS A 445 -25.73 -11.55 10.72
CA HIS A 445 -27.02 -12.14 10.39
C HIS A 445 -28.26 -11.49 11.02
N PRO A 446 -28.25 -10.96 12.28
CA PRO A 446 -29.45 -10.38 12.88
C PRO A 446 -29.83 -9.03 12.26
N LEU A 447 -28.89 -8.42 11.53
CA LEU A 447 -28.96 -7.04 11.05
C LEU A 447 -29.09 -6.97 9.52
N ALA A 448 -29.08 -8.12 8.84
CA ALA A 448 -29.04 -8.23 7.39
C ALA A 448 -30.12 -7.39 6.69
N ASN A 449 -31.37 -7.46 7.18
CA ASN A 449 -32.49 -6.71 6.61
C ASN A 449 -32.31 -5.19 6.74
N GLU A 450 -31.86 -4.72 7.90
CA GLU A 450 -31.68 -3.28 8.16
C GLU A 450 -30.58 -2.69 7.28
N LEU A 451 -29.55 -3.47 6.99
CA LEU A 451 -28.40 -3.04 6.19
C LEU A 451 -28.67 -3.11 4.68
N VAL A 452 -29.37 -4.15 4.21
CA VAL A 452 -29.53 -4.45 2.77
C VAL A 452 -30.74 -3.75 2.16
N LEU A 453 -31.90 -3.75 2.84
CA LEU A 453 -33.15 -3.24 2.26
C LEU A 453 -33.06 -1.80 1.73
N PRO A 454 -32.33 -0.86 2.39
CA PRO A 454 -32.19 0.49 1.86
C PRO A 454 -31.38 0.60 0.56
N LEU A 455 -30.53 -0.39 0.24
CA LEU A 455 -29.66 -0.37 -0.94
C LEU A 455 -30.36 -0.89 -2.20
N LEU A 456 -31.23 -1.89 -2.04
CA LEU A 456 -31.85 -2.63 -3.15
C LEU A 456 -32.64 -1.77 -4.14
N PRO A 457 -33.50 -0.81 -3.74
CA PRO A 457 -34.32 -0.08 -4.70
C PRO A 457 -33.49 0.57 -5.80
N SER A 458 -32.36 1.19 -5.43
CA SER A 458 -31.45 1.87 -6.35
C SER A 458 -30.64 0.93 -7.27
N MET A 459 -30.59 -0.35 -6.93
CA MET A 459 -29.96 -1.40 -7.74
C MET A 459 -30.97 -1.98 -8.72
N LEU A 460 -32.20 -2.21 -8.27
CA LEU A 460 -33.25 -2.87 -9.03
C LEU A 460 -33.95 -1.95 -10.04
N ASP A 461 -34.00 -0.64 -9.78
CA ASP A 461 -34.66 0.33 -10.66
C ASP A 461 -33.76 0.87 -11.80
N GLY A 462 -32.48 0.46 -11.84
CA GLY A 462 -31.49 0.93 -12.81
C GLY A 462 -31.05 2.39 -12.62
N SER A 463 -31.39 3.03 -11.50
CA SER A 463 -30.99 4.42 -11.20
C SER A 463 -29.49 4.56 -10.91
N GLN A 464 -28.83 3.47 -10.51
CA GLN A 464 -27.38 3.38 -10.35
C GLN A 464 -26.79 2.47 -11.43
N TRP A 465 -25.61 2.82 -11.92
CA TRP A 465 -24.89 2.06 -12.94
C TRP A 465 -23.37 2.23 -12.77
N GLY A 466 -22.59 1.35 -13.40
CA GLY A 466 -21.13 1.37 -13.31
C GLY A 466 -20.64 1.20 -11.87
N LYS A 467 -19.57 1.93 -11.53
CA LYS A 467 -18.89 1.91 -10.22
C LYS A 467 -19.84 1.98 -9.01
N PHE A 468 -20.91 2.76 -9.09
CA PHE A 468 -21.84 2.95 -7.96
C PHE A 468 -22.73 1.73 -7.71
N LEU A 469 -23.06 1.00 -8.78
CA LEU A 469 -23.84 -0.23 -8.71
C LEU A 469 -22.97 -1.38 -8.21
N ARG A 470 -21.72 -1.48 -8.68
CA ARG A 470 -20.75 -2.49 -8.23
C ARG A 470 -20.55 -2.47 -6.73
N LEU A 471 -20.21 -1.32 -6.15
CA LEU A 471 -20.01 -1.18 -4.70
C LEU A 471 -21.22 -1.65 -3.87
N ARG A 472 -22.44 -1.35 -4.31
CA ARG A 472 -23.66 -1.79 -3.61
C ARG A 472 -23.85 -3.30 -3.75
N THR A 473 -23.61 -3.84 -4.94
CA THR A 473 -23.71 -5.27 -5.23
C THR A 473 -22.72 -6.07 -4.40
N GLU A 474 -21.46 -5.63 -4.33
CA GLU A 474 -20.42 -6.19 -3.47
C GLU A 474 -20.78 -6.12 -1.98
N ALA A 475 -21.32 -4.99 -1.52
CA ALA A 475 -21.72 -4.81 -0.13
C ALA A 475 -22.86 -5.77 0.27
N VAL A 476 -23.90 -5.87 -0.57
CA VAL A 476 -25.02 -6.80 -0.35
C VAL A 476 -24.54 -8.26 -0.40
N ALA A 477 -23.69 -8.61 -1.36
CA ALA A 477 -23.11 -9.94 -1.45
C ALA A 477 -22.25 -10.28 -0.22
N THR A 478 -21.45 -9.33 0.28
CA THR A 478 -20.61 -9.55 1.47
C THR A 478 -21.46 -9.74 2.72
N VAL A 479 -22.56 -9.00 2.89
CA VAL A 479 -23.54 -9.25 3.96
C VAL A 479 -24.12 -10.65 3.83
N LEU A 480 -24.50 -11.07 2.62
CA LEU A 480 -25.08 -12.39 2.38
C LEU A 480 -24.11 -13.54 2.66
N VAL A 481 -22.82 -13.40 2.30
CA VAL A 481 -21.77 -14.37 2.68
C VAL A 481 -21.69 -14.49 4.19
N GLY A 482 -21.55 -13.37 4.91
CA GLY A 482 -21.49 -13.38 6.37
C GLY A 482 -22.73 -14.01 7.00
N CYS A 483 -23.93 -13.71 6.50
CA CYS A 483 -25.16 -14.32 6.99
C CYS A 483 -25.19 -15.84 6.80
N ALA A 484 -24.71 -16.33 5.65
CA ALA A 484 -24.75 -17.74 5.30
C ALA A 484 -23.82 -18.62 6.14
N GLU A 485 -22.75 -18.04 6.72
CA GLU A 485 -21.87 -18.72 7.69
C GLU A 485 -22.65 -19.15 8.96
N SER A 486 -23.73 -18.44 9.32
CA SER A 486 -24.54 -18.78 10.50
C SER A 486 -25.47 -19.97 10.22
N ASP A 487 -25.50 -20.94 11.14
CA ASP A 487 -26.45 -22.05 11.10
C ASP A 487 -27.89 -21.64 11.43
N ASP A 488 -28.07 -20.53 12.14
CA ASP A 488 -29.39 -20.01 12.50
C ASP A 488 -30.02 -19.15 11.39
N PHE A 489 -29.25 -18.81 10.35
CA PHE A 489 -29.73 -18.00 9.25
C PHE A 489 -30.60 -18.82 8.28
N GLN A 490 -31.88 -18.44 8.20
CA GLN A 490 -32.87 -19.09 7.33
C GLN A 490 -33.17 -18.19 6.13
N MET A 491 -32.61 -18.55 4.96
CA MET A 491 -32.71 -17.73 3.75
C MET A 491 -34.15 -17.41 3.34
N GLU A 492 -35.10 -18.31 3.62
CA GLU A 492 -36.52 -18.16 3.29
C GLU A 492 -37.19 -17.00 4.04
N LYS A 493 -36.62 -16.54 5.16
CA LYS A 493 -37.12 -15.40 5.93
C LYS A 493 -36.70 -14.04 5.35
N HIS A 494 -35.91 -14.05 4.27
CA HIS A 494 -35.31 -12.85 3.69
C HIS A 494 -35.66 -12.77 2.19
N PRO A 495 -36.86 -12.26 1.82
CA PRO A 495 -37.32 -12.22 0.43
C PRO A 495 -36.37 -11.51 -0.53
N TRP A 496 -35.63 -10.52 -0.02
CA TRP A 496 -34.65 -9.77 -0.80
C TRP A 496 -33.53 -10.63 -1.39
N ILE A 497 -33.24 -11.80 -0.82
CA ILE A 497 -32.20 -12.70 -1.35
C ILE A 497 -32.60 -13.19 -2.74
N SER A 498 -33.88 -13.51 -2.94
CA SER A 498 -34.39 -13.92 -4.26
C SER A 498 -34.41 -12.73 -5.23
N ASP A 499 -34.76 -11.53 -4.78
CA ASP A 499 -34.68 -10.31 -5.60
C ASP A 499 -33.23 -10.01 -6.02
N PHE A 500 -32.28 -10.16 -5.10
CA PHE A 500 -30.86 -9.96 -5.36
C PHE A 500 -30.29 -11.04 -6.29
N THR A 501 -30.69 -12.30 -6.11
CA THR A 501 -30.31 -13.40 -7.02
C THR A 501 -30.86 -13.17 -8.43
N SER A 502 -32.12 -12.71 -8.53
CA SER A 502 -32.70 -12.32 -9.81
C SER A 502 -31.90 -11.21 -10.49
N PHE A 503 -31.50 -10.18 -9.73
CA PHE A 503 -30.67 -9.09 -10.23
C PHE A 503 -29.28 -9.55 -10.69
N LEU A 504 -28.64 -10.48 -9.98
CA LEU A 504 -27.33 -10.99 -10.38
C LEU A 504 -27.40 -11.84 -11.66
N LEU A 505 -28.50 -12.56 -11.85
CA LEU A 505 -28.71 -13.36 -13.05
C LEU A 505 -29.12 -12.49 -14.24
N ASP A 506 -30.00 -11.51 -14.05
CA ASP A 506 -30.48 -10.63 -15.12
C ASP A 506 -30.36 -9.16 -14.71
N PRO A 507 -29.14 -8.58 -14.71
CA PRO A 507 -28.94 -7.21 -14.28
C PRO A 507 -29.52 -6.25 -15.33
N VAL A 508 -30.13 -5.16 -14.85
CA VAL A 508 -30.77 -4.12 -15.69
C VAL A 508 -29.80 -3.52 -16.72
N VAL A 509 -28.50 -3.54 -16.43
CA VAL A 509 -27.43 -3.03 -17.30
C VAL A 509 -26.53 -4.18 -17.73
N SER A 510 -26.58 -4.55 -19.01
CA SER A 510 -25.87 -5.72 -19.56
C SER A 510 -24.34 -5.65 -19.43
N SER A 511 -23.75 -4.46 -19.33
CA SER A 511 -22.31 -4.29 -19.09
C SER A 511 -21.85 -4.73 -17.70
N GLU A 512 -22.79 -5.01 -16.78
CA GLU A 512 -22.48 -5.51 -15.43
C GLU A 512 -22.57 -7.05 -15.33
N ASN A 513 -22.94 -7.75 -16.41
CA ASN A 513 -23.11 -9.21 -16.40
C ASN A 513 -21.88 -9.95 -15.86
N VAL A 514 -20.67 -9.53 -16.25
CA VAL A 514 -19.41 -10.15 -15.79
C VAL A 514 -19.27 -10.03 -14.28
N HIS A 515 -19.40 -8.82 -13.74
CA HIS A 515 -19.24 -8.55 -12.31
C HIS A 515 -20.35 -9.24 -11.48
N SER A 516 -21.60 -9.20 -11.94
CA SER A 516 -22.70 -9.91 -11.30
C SER A 516 -22.47 -11.43 -11.25
N PHE A 517 -21.97 -12.03 -12.33
CA PHE A 517 -21.66 -13.46 -12.35
C PHE A 517 -20.42 -13.79 -11.50
N MET A 518 -19.42 -12.90 -11.43
CA MET A 518 -18.28 -13.07 -10.51
C MET A 518 -18.75 -13.09 -9.05
N ILE A 519 -19.65 -12.18 -8.68
CA ILE A 519 -20.28 -12.16 -7.36
C ILE A 519 -21.05 -13.44 -7.12
N LEU A 520 -21.87 -13.89 -8.08
CA LEU A 520 -22.66 -15.11 -7.94
C LEU A 520 -21.77 -16.36 -7.77
N CYS A 521 -20.70 -16.48 -8.57
CA CYS A 521 -19.66 -17.50 -8.40
C CYS A 521 -19.01 -17.42 -7.01
N GLY A 522 -18.75 -16.22 -6.50
CA GLY A 522 -18.26 -15.99 -5.15
C GLY A 522 -19.22 -16.49 -4.07
N LEU A 523 -20.51 -16.15 -4.18
CA LEU A 523 -21.56 -16.55 -3.25
C LEU A 523 -21.68 -18.07 -3.16
N ILE A 524 -21.80 -18.76 -4.30
CA ILE A 524 -22.01 -20.22 -4.33
C ILE A 524 -20.76 -21.01 -3.91
N ARG A 525 -19.55 -20.41 -4.02
CA ARG A 525 -18.29 -21.00 -3.54
C ARG A 525 -18.07 -20.76 -2.06
N ALA A 526 -18.59 -19.66 -1.50
CA ALA A 526 -18.42 -19.31 -0.10
C ALA A 526 -19.18 -20.29 0.82
N GLU A 527 -20.46 -20.54 0.55
CA GLU A 527 -21.31 -21.37 1.41
C GLU A 527 -22.26 -22.29 0.62
N HIS A 528 -22.34 -23.55 1.02
CA HIS A 528 -23.17 -24.55 0.30
C HIS A 528 -24.66 -24.19 0.31
N LYS A 529 -25.15 -23.55 1.38
CA LYS A 529 -26.54 -23.09 1.49
C LYS A 529 -26.87 -22.07 0.38
N LEU A 530 -25.92 -21.22 0.00
CA LEU A 530 -26.09 -20.23 -1.08
C LEU A 530 -26.18 -20.93 -2.45
N LEU A 531 -25.32 -21.93 -2.70
CA LEU A 531 -25.43 -22.76 -3.90
C LEU A 531 -26.82 -23.40 -4.03
N LEU A 532 -27.32 -24.01 -2.96
CA LEU A 532 -28.64 -24.65 -2.95
C LEU A 532 -29.77 -23.64 -3.19
N HIS A 533 -29.66 -22.43 -2.64
CA HIS A 533 -30.66 -21.37 -2.87
C HIS A 533 -30.67 -20.91 -4.33
N VAL A 534 -29.49 -20.65 -4.93
CA VAL A 534 -29.38 -20.25 -6.35
C VAL A 534 -29.90 -21.37 -7.25
N VAL A 535 -29.59 -22.64 -6.94
CA VAL A 535 -30.16 -23.80 -7.64
C VAL A 535 -31.69 -23.82 -7.55
N SER A 536 -32.26 -23.65 -6.36
CA SER A 536 -33.71 -23.59 -6.18
C SER A 536 -34.33 -22.43 -6.97
N PHE A 537 -33.66 -21.28 -7.03
CA PHE A 537 -34.09 -20.14 -7.82
C PHE A 537 -34.08 -20.46 -9.33
N CYS A 538 -33.01 -21.07 -9.84
CA CYS A 538 -32.91 -21.50 -11.24
C CYS A 538 -33.96 -22.57 -11.61
N MET A 539 -34.29 -23.49 -10.70
CA MET A 539 -35.37 -24.46 -10.92
C MET A 539 -36.75 -23.79 -10.99
N ALA A 540 -36.99 -22.77 -10.17
CA ALA A 540 -38.22 -21.97 -10.23
C ALA A 540 -38.27 -21.05 -11.48
N ASN A 541 -37.10 -20.70 -12.03
CA ASN A 541 -36.94 -19.79 -13.15
C ASN A 541 -36.08 -20.42 -14.28
N PRO A 542 -36.61 -21.40 -15.05
CA PRO A 542 -35.81 -22.14 -16.04
C PRO A 542 -35.19 -21.28 -17.14
N HIS A 543 -35.75 -20.09 -17.41
CA HIS A 543 -35.21 -19.12 -18.35
C HIS A 543 -33.83 -18.61 -17.94
N ALA A 544 -33.52 -18.53 -16.63
CA ALA A 544 -32.20 -18.12 -16.17
C ALA A 544 -31.10 -19.07 -16.65
N VAL A 545 -31.36 -20.38 -16.67
CA VAL A 545 -30.39 -21.36 -17.18
C VAL A 545 -30.42 -21.45 -18.70
N THR A 546 -31.61 -21.51 -19.28
CA THR A 546 -31.80 -21.78 -20.72
C THR A 546 -31.60 -20.57 -21.63
N GLN A 547 -31.68 -19.35 -21.11
CA GLN A 547 -31.45 -18.11 -21.85
C GLN A 547 -30.24 -17.38 -21.27
N THR A 548 -30.31 -16.93 -20.02
CA THR A 548 -29.28 -16.04 -19.46
C THR A 548 -27.88 -16.69 -19.39
N LEU A 549 -27.78 -17.94 -18.96
CA LEU A 549 -26.49 -18.64 -18.88
C LEU A 549 -26.10 -19.35 -20.18
N HIS A 550 -27.06 -19.67 -21.05
CA HIS A 550 -26.79 -20.36 -22.32
C HIS A 550 -26.39 -19.40 -23.44
N GLU A 551 -27.03 -18.24 -23.52
CA GLU A 551 -26.83 -17.26 -24.60
C GLU A 551 -25.37 -16.81 -24.75
N PRO A 552 -24.61 -16.47 -23.67
CA PRO A 552 -23.21 -16.08 -23.81
C PRO A 552 -22.34 -17.18 -24.43
N LEU A 553 -22.68 -18.45 -24.20
CA LEU A 553 -21.92 -19.59 -24.71
C LEU A 553 -22.25 -19.92 -26.17
N ALA A 554 -23.45 -19.54 -26.63
CA ALA A 554 -23.89 -19.75 -28.00
C ALA A 554 -23.45 -18.62 -28.95
N ARG A 555 -22.91 -17.51 -28.43
CA ARG A 555 -22.42 -16.39 -29.24
C ARG A 555 -21.09 -16.75 -29.91
N TRP A 556 -21.06 -16.64 -31.23
CA TRP A 556 -19.84 -16.77 -32.02
C TRP A 556 -19.91 -15.91 -33.29
N PRO A 557 -18.84 -15.20 -33.71
CA PRO A 557 -17.52 -15.08 -33.07
C PRO A 557 -17.54 -14.28 -31.75
N LEU A 558 -16.52 -14.46 -30.90
CA LEU A 558 -16.36 -13.72 -29.65
C LEU A 558 -15.47 -12.49 -29.85
N TYR A 559 -15.78 -11.39 -29.16
CA TYR A 559 -14.87 -10.25 -29.02
C TYR A 559 -14.06 -10.37 -27.72
N GLU A 560 -12.97 -9.60 -27.61
CA GLU A 560 -12.10 -9.60 -26.42
C GLU A 560 -12.89 -9.29 -25.13
N GLU A 561 -13.89 -8.41 -25.23
CA GLU A 561 -14.80 -8.04 -24.14
C GLU A 561 -15.77 -9.16 -23.69
N ASP A 562 -15.98 -10.18 -24.52
CA ASP A 562 -16.85 -11.32 -24.21
C ASP A 562 -16.12 -12.44 -23.46
N VAL A 563 -14.78 -12.45 -23.47
CA VAL A 563 -13.98 -13.57 -22.93
C VAL A 563 -14.25 -13.79 -21.45
N ASP A 564 -14.20 -12.73 -20.64
CA ASP A 564 -14.43 -12.81 -19.20
C ASP A 564 -15.86 -13.27 -18.89
N LEU A 565 -16.85 -12.80 -19.66
CA LEU A 565 -18.24 -13.22 -19.51
C LEU A 565 -18.37 -14.73 -19.74
N VAL A 566 -17.84 -15.23 -20.85
CA VAL A 566 -17.89 -16.65 -21.21
C VAL A 566 -17.21 -17.50 -20.15
N VAL A 567 -16.01 -17.11 -19.69
CA VAL A 567 -15.27 -17.85 -18.66
C VAL A 567 -16.07 -17.93 -17.38
N VAL A 568 -16.57 -16.82 -16.85
CA VAL A 568 -17.32 -16.80 -15.59
C VAL A 568 -18.66 -17.54 -15.74
N THR A 569 -19.33 -17.46 -16.89
CA THR A 569 -20.56 -18.23 -17.18
C THR A 569 -20.29 -19.74 -17.15
N LEU A 570 -19.19 -20.21 -17.73
CA LEU A 570 -18.80 -21.63 -17.69
C LEU A 570 -18.54 -22.08 -16.25
N GLU A 571 -17.84 -21.27 -15.44
CA GLU A 571 -17.59 -21.58 -14.03
C GLU A 571 -18.88 -21.65 -13.20
N LEU A 572 -19.81 -20.75 -13.47
CA LEU A 572 -21.12 -20.72 -12.82
C LEU A 572 -21.93 -21.98 -13.17
N LEU A 573 -21.99 -22.35 -14.45
CA LEU A 573 -22.67 -23.57 -14.90
C LEU A 573 -22.05 -24.83 -14.32
N GLU A 574 -20.72 -24.91 -14.26
CA GLU A 574 -20.01 -26.04 -13.63
C GLU A 574 -20.46 -26.25 -12.18
N ALA A 575 -20.53 -25.16 -11.40
CA ALA A 575 -20.94 -25.20 -10.00
C ALA A 575 -22.44 -25.53 -9.86
N LEU A 576 -23.32 -24.90 -10.64
CA LEU A 576 -24.77 -25.12 -10.56
C LEU A 576 -25.17 -26.54 -10.99
N LEU A 577 -24.61 -27.03 -12.10
CA LEU A 577 -24.90 -28.38 -12.62
C LEU A 577 -24.22 -29.49 -11.82
N SER A 578 -23.36 -29.15 -10.86
CA SER A 578 -22.85 -30.12 -9.87
C SER A 578 -23.97 -30.66 -8.97
N VAL A 579 -25.07 -29.92 -8.83
CA VAL A 579 -26.24 -30.29 -8.02
C VAL A 579 -27.25 -31.09 -8.86
N ASN A 580 -27.47 -32.34 -8.47
CA ASN A 580 -28.25 -33.31 -9.24
C ASN A 580 -29.69 -32.87 -9.55
N THR A 581 -30.34 -32.14 -8.64
CA THR A 581 -31.73 -31.70 -8.82
C THR A 581 -31.87 -30.70 -9.96
N LEU A 582 -30.95 -29.72 -10.07
CA LEU A 582 -30.92 -28.80 -11.20
C LEU A 582 -30.58 -29.53 -12.49
N ARG A 583 -29.56 -30.39 -12.44
CA ARG A 583 -29.09 -31.18 -13.60
C ARG A 583 -30.21 -32.00 -14.23
N GLN A 584 -31.12 -32.57 -13.42
CA GLN A 584 -32.28 -33.32 -13.91
C GLN A 584 -33.39 -32.45 -14.50
N SER A 585 -33.41 -31.15 -14.18
CA SER A 585 -34.44 -30.22 -14.62
C SER A 585 -34.12 -29.47 -15.92
N VAL A 586 -32.89 -29.59 -16.41
CA VAL A 586 -32.40 -28.88 -17.61
C VAL A 586 -31.90 -29.85 -18.68
N ASP A 587 -31.93 -29.42 -19.94
CA ASP A 587 -31.40 -30.19 -21.06
C ASP A 587 -29.86 -30.11 -21.09
N VAL A 588 -29.22 -31.01 -20.34
CA VAL A 588 -27.75 -31.07 -20.21
C VAL A 588 -27.08 -31.41 -21.55
N ASP A 589 -27.75 -32.17 -22.42
CA ASP A 589 -27.19 -32.57 -23.71
C ASP A 589 -27.04 -31.35 -24.64
N VAL A 590 -28.01 -30.44 -24.63
CA VAL A 590 -27.94 -29.17 -25.37
C VAL A 590 -26.81 -28.30 -24.83
N ILE A 591 -26.70 -28.13 -23.51
CA ILE A 591 -25.63 -27.34 -22.89
C ILE A 591 -24.26 -27.94 -23.22
N TYR A 592 -24.12 -29.26 -23.10
CA TYR A 592 -22.90 -29.98 -23.41
C TYR A 592 -22.48 -29.79 -24.88
N ALA A 593 -23.42 -29.91 -25.82
CA ALA A 593 -23.14 -29.71 -27.23
C ALA A 593 -22.67 -28.27 -27.53
N THR A 594 -23.26 -27.26 -26.88
CA THR A 594 -22.83 -25.86 -27.01
C THR A 594 -21.41 -25.65 -26.48
N ILE A 595 -21.08 -26.19 -25.30
CA ILE A 595 -19.74 -26.07 -24.71
C ILE A 595 -18.69 -26.79 -25.55
N LEU A 596 -19.03 -27.96 -26.13
CA LEU A 596 -18.15 -28.69 -27.04
C LEU A 596 -17.82 -27.85 -28.29
N GLN A 597 -18.84 -27.30 -28.95
CA GLN A 597 -18.66 -26.43 -30.11
C GLN A 597 -17.83 -25.19 -29.77
N LEU A 598 -18.08 -24.57 -28.61
CA LEU A 598 -17.30 -23.43 -28.13
C LEU A 598 -15.83 -23.80 -27.89
N SER A 599 -15.54 -24.98 -27.33
CA SER A 599 -14.17 -25.45 -27.10
C SER A 599 -13.40 -25.64 -28.40
N GLU A 600 -14.02 -26.27 -29.40
CA GLU A 600 -13.42 -26.49 -30.74
C GLU A 600 -13.12 -25.16 -31.44
N ASN A 601 -14.09 -24.25 -31.40
CA ASN A 601 -13.96 -22.91 -31.97
C ASN A 601 -12.85 -22.10 -31.27
N ALA A 602 -12.84 -22.05 -29.94
CA ALA A 602 -11.83 -21.34 -29.14
C ALA A 602 -10.42 -21.89 -29.37
N ALA A 603 -10.25 -23.21 -29.46
CA ALA A 603 -8.97 -23.84 -29.77
C ALA A 603 -8.48 -23.47 -31.18
N SER A 604 -9.38 -23.33 -32.15
CA SER A 604 -9.02 -22.95 -33.52
C SER A 604 -8.53 -21.50 -33.66
N GLU A 605 -8.98 -20.60 -32.77
CA GLU A 605 -8.60 -19.18 -32.76
C GLU A 605 -7.50 -18.83 -31.73
N GLY A 606 -7.02 -19.80 -30.95
CA GLY A 606 -5.97 -19.60 -29.94
C GLY A 606 -6.46 -18.95 -28.64
N LEU A 607 -7.76 -19.07 -28.32
CA LEU A 607 -8.35 -18.62 -27.05
C LEU A 607 -8.17 -19.68 -25.96
N ASP A 608 -6.92 -19.88 -25.52
CA ASP A 608 -6.50 -20.97 -24.62
C ASP A 608 -7.26 -21.00 -23.30
N VAL A 609 -7.58 -19.82 -22.74
CA VAL A 609 -8.31 -19.70 -21.46
C VAL A 609 -9.71 -20.31 -21.57
N ILE A 610 -10.45 -19.98 -22.63
CA ILE A 610 -11.80 -20.50 -22.86
C ILE A 610 -11.74 -22.01 -23.13
N SER A 611 -10.82 -22.46 -24.00
CA SER A 611 -10.68 -23.89 -24.30
C SER A 611 -10.36 -24.72 -23.05
N SER A 612 -9.46 -24.24 -22.19
CA SER A 612 -9.12 -24.88 -20.92
C SER A 612 -10.33 -25.02 -19.99
N VAL A 613 -11.10 -23.94 -19.81
CA VAL A 613 -12.29 -23.93 -18.96
C VAL A 613 -13.38 -24.84 -19.53
N CYS A 614 -13.64 -24.79 -20.85
CA CYS A 614 -14.59 -25.69 -21.50
C CYS A 614 -14.23 -27.16 -21.27
N ASN A 615 -12.97 -27.54 -21.44
CA ASN A 615 -12.51 -28.91 -21.25
C ASN A 615 -12.71 -29.38 -19.79
N ARG A 616 -12.48 -28.50 -18.81
CA ARG A 616 -12.77 -28.76 -17.40
C ARG A 616 -14.27 -28.99 -17.17
N VAL A 617 -15.12 -28.12 -17.69
CA VAL A 617 -16.59 -28.24 -17.54
C VAL A 617 -17.11 -29.51 -18.22
N ILE A 618 -16.65 -29.81 -19.43
CA ILE A 618 -16.98 -31.04 -20.17
C ILE A 618 -16.63 -32.29 -19.35
N ALA A 619 -15.43 -32.33 -18.75
CA ALA A 619 -15.02 -33.45 -17.91
C ALA A 619 -15.91 -33.60 -16.66
N SER A 620 -16.27 -32.48 -16.02
CA SER A 620 -17.18 -32.45 -14.87
C SER A 620 -18.60 -32.95 -15.21
N LEU A 621 -19.10 -32.59 -16.39
CA LEU A 621 -20.40 -33.04 -16.89
C LEU A 621 -20.36 -34.52 -17.32
N GLY A 622 -19.29 -34.96 -17.99
CA GLY A 622 -19.13 -36.30 -18.55
C GLY A 622 -18.81 -37.41 -17.54
N THR A 623 -18.15 -37.10 -16.42
CA THR A 623 -17.72 -38.09 -15.39
C THR A 623 -18.85 -38.64 -14.50
N LYS A 624 -20.08 -38.13 -14.63
CA LYS A 624 -21.25 -38.54 -13.83
C LYS A 624 -22.34 -39.25 -14.66
N HIS A 625 -22.00 -39.76 -15.85
CA HIS A 625 -22.84 -40.66 -16.65
C HIS A 625 -22.62 -42.13 -16.32
#